data_AF-A0A975N932-F1
#
_entry.id   AF-A0A975N932-F1
#
_cell.length_a   1.000
_cell.length_b   1.000
_cell.length_c   1.000
_cell.angle_alpha   90.00
_cell.angle_beta   90.00
_cell.angle_gamma   90.00
#
_symmetry.space_group_name_H-M   'P 1'
#
loop_
_entity.id
_entity.type
_entity.pdbx_description
1 polymer ?
#
loop_
_entity_poly.entity_id
_entity_poly.type
_entity_poly.pdbx_seq_one_letter_code
_entity_poly.pdbx_strand_id
1 'polypeptide(L)'
;MEIPAADLIEEHGLTLGFVFDPRYQRLLAAFGVRPSTSVVHATTDGFHARFGPWCVTTPLRNIRDAAVAGPFSPLKALGPRLSLVDRGLTFGSSTLLGVCVTFHEPVRGIDPLGLVKHPSLTVTAAEPQVLCRALRSVARSR
;
A
#
# COMPACT_ATOMS: atom_id res chain seq x y z
N MET A 1 -14.52 22.46 7.68
CA MET A 1 -13.11 22.65 8.08
C MET A 1 -12.38 21.39 7.65
N GLU A 2 -11.96 21.33 6.39
CA GLU A 2 -11.19 20.18 5.88
C GLU A 2 -9.75 20.36 6.34
N ILE A 3 -9.32 19.53 7.29
CA ILE A 3 -7.91 19.48 7.68
C ILE A 3 -7.12 19.00 6.45
N PRO A 4 -6.08 19.75 6.00
CA PRO A 4 -5.18 19.30 4.95
C PRO A 4 -4.61 17.92 5.29
N ALA A 5 -4.63 16.98 4.34
CA ALA A 5 -4.14 15.62 4.60
C ALA A 5 -2.60 15.54 4.77
N ALA A 6 -1.87 16.60 4.40
CA ALA A 6 -0.47 16.80 4.79
C ALA A 6 -0.35 16.94 6.31
N ASP A 7 -1.19 17.77 6.93
CA ASP A 7 -1.21 17.98 8.38
C ASP A 7 -1.52 16.69 9.15
N LEU A 8 -2.30 15.76 8.56
CA LEU A 8 -2.54 14.43 9.14
C LEU A 8 -1.28 13.57 9.22
N ILE A 9 -0.39 13.65 8.22
CA ILE A 9 0.88 12.92 8.22
C ILE A 9 1.93 13.66 9.08
N GLU A 10 1.94 15.00 9.02
CA GLU A 10 2.92 15.83 9.72
C GLU A 10 2.69 15.93 11.23
N GLU A 11 1.43 16.00 11.70
CA GLU A 11 1.13 16.15 13.13
C GLU A 11 0.88 14.82 13.86
N HIS A 12 0.32 13.80 13.20
CA HIS A 12 -0.18 12.59 13.89
C HIS A 12 0.28 11.26 13.27
N GLY A 13 0.68 11.25 12.00
CA GLY A 13 0.93 10.02 11.25
C GLY A 13 -0.37 9.28 10.91
N LEU A 14 -0.49 8.81 9.68
CA LEU A 14 -1.65 8.05 9.21
C LEU A 14 -1.37 6.55 9.33
N THR A 15 -2.17 5.84 10.13
CA THR A 15 -2.11 4.38 10.26
C THR A 15 -3.43 3.76 9.83
N LEU A 16 -3.40 2.88 8.82
CA LEU A 16 -4.57 2.22 8.27
C LEU A 16 -4.37 0.71 8.19
N GLY A 17 -5.40 -0.04 8.60
CA GLY A 17 -5.47 -1.48 8.36
C GLY A 17 -5.81 -1.80 6.91
N PHE A 18 -5.73 -3.09 6.55
CA PHE A 18 -6.20 -3.59 5.26
C PHE A 18 -7.65 -4.07 5.34
N VAL A 19 -8.41 -3.96 4.24
CA VAL A 19 -9.71 -4.63 4.09
C VAL A 19 -9.48 -6.08 3.74
N PHE A 20 -10.03 -7.00 4.52
CA PHE A 20 -10.00 -8.43 4.23
C PHE A 20 -11.36 -8.88 3.74
N ASP A 21 -11.41 -9.45 2.54
CA ASP A 21 -12.58 -10.18 2.08
C ASP A 21 -12.65 -11.52 2.86
N PRO A 22 -13.77 -11.80 3.55
CA PRO A 22 -13.95 -13.03 4.32
C PRO A 22 -13.70 -14.31 3.49
N ARG A 23 -13.95 -14.27 2.18
CA ARG A 23 -13.75 -15.38 1.25
C ARG A 23 -12.29 -15.80 1.13
N TYR A 24 -11.37 -14.83 1.26
CA TYR A 24 -9.92 -15.05 1.05
C TYR A 24 -9.11 -14.96 2.34
N GLN A 25 -9.71 -14.51 3.44
CA GLN A 25 -9.04 -14.32 4.72
C GLN A 25 -8.36 -15.61 5.24
N ARG A 26 -9.02 -16.78 5.15
CA ARG A 26 -8.43 -18.05 5.60
C ARG A 26 -7.22 -18.45 4.76
N LEU A 27 -7.31 -18.27 3.45
CA LEU A 27 -6.21 -18.56 2.53
C LEU A 27 -5.02 -17.64 2.81
N LEU A 28 -5.25 -16.34 2.93
CA LEU A 28 -4.23 -15.34 3.28
C LEU A 28 -3.58 -15.62 4.64
N ALA A 29 -4.39 -16.03 5.63
CA ALA A 29 -3.90 -16.34 6.97
C ALA A 29 -2.94 -17.54 7.00
N ALA A 30 -3.07 -18.49 6.07
CA ALA A 30 -2.13 -19.61 5.91
C ALA A 30 -0.75 -19.15 5.44
N PHE A 31 -0.67 -18.00 4.76
CA PHE A 31 0.58 -17.35 4.36
C PHE A 31 1.05 -16.26 5.35
N GLY A 32 0.50 -16.24 6.56
CA GLY A 32 0.87 -15.26 7.60
C GLY A 32 0.27 -13.86 7.41
N VAL A 33 -0.61 -13.67 6.43
CA VAL A 33 -1.30 -12.40 6.17
C VAL A 33 -2.61 -12.38 6.95
N ARG A 34 -2.67 -11.54 7.99
CA ARG A 34 -3.81 -11.38 8.89
C ARG A 34 -4.04 -9.89 9.16
N PRO A 35 -5.22 -9.48 9.65
CA PRO A 35 -5.45 -8.10 10.06
C PRO A 35 -4.40 -7.57 11.05
N SER A 36 -3.95 -8.40 11.98
CA SER A 36 -2.92 -8.04 12.97
C SER A 36 -1.49 -7.96 12.40
N THR A 37 -1.25 -8.47 11.19
CA THR A 37 0.08 -8.46 10.53
C THR A 37 0.09 -7.61 9.27
N SER A 38 -0.98 -6.85 9.00
CA SER A 38 -1.14 -6.08 7.77
C SER A 38 -1.58 -4.66 8.09
N VAL A 39 -0.70 -3.70 7.80
CA VAL A 39 -0.89 -2.30 8.17
C VAL A 39 -0.12 -1.39 7.22
N VAL A 40 -0.68 -0.22 6.94
CA VAL A 40 -0.04 0.86 6.20
C VAL A 40 0.14 2.03 7.14
N HIS A 41 1.37 2.53 7.25
CA HIS A 41 1.74 3.71 7.98
C HIS A 41 2.34 4.75 7.03
N ALA A 42 1.90 5.99 7.13
CA ALA A 42 2.52 7.13 6.50
C ALA A 42 2.78 8.18 7.57
N THR A 43 4.04 8.35 7.96
CA THR A 43 4.50 9.31 8.96
C THR A 43 5.59 10.19 8.37
N THR A 44 6.01 11.22 9.10
CA THR A 44 7.17 12.06 8.72
C THR A 44 8.45 11.26 8.46
N ASP A 45 8.63 10.14 9.17
CA ASP A 45 9.77 9.22 8.99
C ASP A 45 9.73 8.45 7.65
N GLY A 46 8.54 8.24 7.09
CA GLY A 46 8.38 7.54 5.82
C GLY A 46 7.04 6.87 5.60
N PHE A 47 6.97 6.15 4.49
CA PHE A 47 5.89 5.26 4.14
C PHE A 47 6.29 3.81 4.40
N HIS A 48 5.46 3.10 5.17
CA HIS A 48 5.65 1.71 5.53
C HIS A 48 4.37 0.92 5.25
N ALA A 49 4.42 -0.05 4.36
CA ALA A 49 3.33 -0.97 4.11
C ALA A 49 3.77 -2.39 4.44
N ARG A 50 3.11 -3.00 5.42
CA ARG A 50 3.32 -4.39 5.80
C ARG A 50 2.11 -5.23 5.42
N PHE A 51 2.37 -6.42 4.90
CA PHE A 51 1.35 -7.40 4.52
C PHE A 51 1.85 -8.79 4.92
N GLY A 52 1.56 -9.21 6.15
CA GLY A 52 2.09 -10.45 6.71
C GLY A 52 3.63 -10.44 6.80
N PRO A 53 4.34 -11.37 6.12
CA PRO A 53 5.79 -11.41 6.10
C PRO A 53 6.42 -10.37 5.15
N TRP A 54 5.62 -9.77 4.26
CA TRP A 54 6.09 -8.80 3.27
C TRP A 54 6.02 -7.37 3.78
N CYS A 55 6.98 -6.57 3.38
CA CYS A 55 7.15 -5.21 3.88
C CYS A 55 7.80 -4.31 2.84
N VAL A 56 7.20 -3.15 2.58
CA VAL A 56 7.77 -2.08 1.79
C VAL A 56 7.98 -0.88 2.72
N THR A 57 9.23 -0.44 2.84
CA THR A 57 9.57 0.82 3.51
C THR A 57 10.25 1.73 2.52
N THR A 58 9.80 2.98 2.45
CA THR A 58 10.44 4.00 1.62
C THR A 58 10.23 5.38 2.22
N PRO A 59 11.18 6.31 2.07
CA PRO A 59 10.95 7.70 2.44
C PRO A 59 9.76 8.30 1.68
N LEU A 60 9.02 9.21 2.32
CA LEU A 60 7.89 9.91 1.69
C LEU A 60 8.29 10.64 0.41
N ARG A 61 9.51 11.20 0.35
CA ARG A 61 10.06 11.87 -0.86
C ARG A 61 10.15 10.95 -2.08
N ASN A 62 10.14 9.64 -1.89
CA ASN A 62 10.21 8.69 -2.98
C ASN A 62 8.83 8.42 -3.61
N ILE A 63 7.75 8.94 -3.02
CA ILE A 63 6.40 8.77 -3.55
C ILE A 63 6.21 9.79 -4.67
N ARG A 64 5.94 9.28 -5.88
CA ARG A 64 5.70 10.08 -7.08
C ARG A 64 4.23 10.47 -7.23
N ASP A 65 3.34 9.50 -7.06
CA ASP A 65 1.90 9.73 -7.14
C ASP A 65 1.15 8.60 -6.43
N ALA A 66 -0.10 8.85 -6.07
CA ALA A 66 -1.01 7.84 -5.55
C ALA A 66 -2.39 7.98 -6.20
N ALA A 67 -3.01 6.86 -6.56
CA ALA A 67 -4.33 6.83 -7.16
C ALA A 67 -5.18 5.72 -6.53
N VAL A 68 -6.45 6.01 -6.27
CA VAL A 68 -7.42 4.96 -5.94
C VAL A 68 -7.63 4.13 -7.20
N ALA A 69 -7.51 2.81 -7.06
CA ALA A 69 -7.66 1.85 -8.14
C ALA A 69 -8.65 0.74 -7.74
N GLY A 70 -9.28 0.15 -8.75
CA GLY A 70 -10.30 -0.88 -8.59
C GLY A 70 -11.63 -0.50 -9.29
N PRO A 71 -12.61 -1.40 -9.29
CA PRO A 71 -12.55 -2.77 -8.77
C PRO A 71 -11.59 -3.67 -9.57
N PHE A 72 -10.96 -4.59 -8.85
CA PHE A 72 -9.98 -5.51 -9.42
C PHE A 72 -10.62 -6.87 -9.70
N SER A 73 -10.21 -7.52 -10.79
CA SER A 73 -10.54 -8.93 -10.99
C SER A 73 -9.93 -9.77 -9.84
N PRO A 74 -10.63 -10.76 -9.26
CA PRO A 74 -10.09 -11.63 -8.21
C PRO A 74 -8.76 -12.29 -8.59
N LEU A 75 -8.59 -12.61 -9.88
CA LEU A 75 -7.35 -13.14 -10.43
C LEU A 75 -6.18 -12.15 -10.38
N LYS A 76 -6.44 -10.83 -10.32
CA LYS A 76 -5.42 -9.78 -10.25
C LYS A 76 -5.22 -9.24 -8.83
N ALA A 77 -6.19 -9.41 -7.93
CA ALA A 77 -6.26 -8.66 -6.67
C ALA A 77 -5.76 -9.40 -5.41
N LEU A 78 -5.46 -10.70 -5.49
CA LEU A 78 -5.24 -11.52 -4.28
C LEU A 78 -3.78 -11.94 -4.11
N GLY A 79 -3.23 -11.60 -2.94
CA GLY A 79 -1.88 -11.94 -2.50
C GLY A 79 -0.78 -11.02 -3.04
N PRO A 80 0.48 -11.22 -2.62
CA PRO A 80 1.64 -10.51 -3.14
C PRO A 80 1.89 -10.90 -4.60
N ARG A 81 1.54 -10.02 -5.53
CA ARG A 81 1.70 -10.28 -6.97
C ARG A 81 2.61 -9.29 -7.64
N LEU A 82 3.37 -9.80 -8.61
CA LEU A 82 4.07 -9.02 -9.60
C LEU A 82 3.12 -8.78 -10.79
N SER A 83 2.82 -7.53 -11.13
CA SER A 83 2.33 -7.22 -12.46
C SER A 83 3.48 -7.41 -13.44
N LEU A 84 3.43 -8.40 -14.32
CA LEU A 84 4.48 -8.63 -15.32
C LEU A 84 4.60 -7.48 -16.33
N VAL A 85 3.51 -6.74 -16.55
CA VAL A 85 3.47 -5.61 -17.51
C VAL A 85 4.14 -4.36 -16.92
N ASP A 86 3.94 -4.08 -15.62
CA ASP A 86 4.41 -2.84 -14.99
C ASP A 86 5.43 -3.06 -13.86
N ARG A 87 5.84 -4.31 -13.60
CA ARG A 87 6.66 -4.74 -12.43
C ARG A 87 6.10 -4.34 -11.05
N GLY A 88 4.83 -3.92 -10.99
CA GLY A 88 4.18 -3.45 -9.77
C GLY A 88 3.97 -4.56 -8.74
N LEU A 89 4.09 -4.21 -7.47
CA LEU A 89 3.80 -5.07 -6.33
C LEU A 89 2.36 -4.84 -5.87
N THR A 90 1.63 -5.90 -5.49
CA THR A 90 0.27 -5.79 -4.95
C THR A 90 0.18 -6.44 -3.59
N PHE A 91 -0.21 -5.71 -2.55
CA PHE A 91 -0.64 -6.21 -1.26
C PHE A 91 -2.17 -6.20 -1.21
N GLY A 92 -2.76 -7.27 -1.72
CA GLY A 92 -4.19 -7.36 -1.94
C GLY A 92 -4.86 -8.41 -1.05
N SER A 93 -5.81 -7.95 -0.23
CA SER A 93 -6.71 -8.77 0.60
C SER A 93 -8.19 -8.55 0.29
N SER A 94 -8.50 -7.71 -0.69
CA SER A 94 -9.86 -7.42 -1.19
C SER A 94 -9.83 -7.13 -2.69
N THR A 95 -10.95 -7.32 -3.38
CA THR A 95 -11.09 -7.02 -4.82
C THR A 95 -11.77 -5.68 -5.09
N LEU A 96 -12.28 -5.00 -4.05
CA LEU A 96 -13.17 -3.84 -4.23
C LEU A 96 -12.42 -2.57 -4.62
N LEU A 97 -11.52 -2.10 -3.77
CA LEU A 97 -10.76 -0.88 -3.97
C LEU A 97 -9.39 -1.02 -3.31
N GLY A 98 -8.42 -0.29 -3.84
CA GLY A 98 -7.10 -0.13 -3.26
C GLY A 98 -6.48 1.18 -3.69
N VAL A 99 -5.25 1.43 -3.23
CA VAL A 99 -4.45 2.58 -3.63
C VAL A 99 -3.21 2.07 -4.32
N CYS A 100 -3.03 2.47 -5.58
CA CYS A 100 -1.78 2.28 -6.30
C CYS A 100 -0.88 3.48 -6.03
N VAL A 101 0.24 3.22 -5.36
CA VAL A 101 1.31 4.18 -5.08
C VAL A 101 2.42 3.94 -6.09
N THR A 102 2.87 5.00 -6.77
CA THR A 102 4.02 4.94 -7.67
C THR A 102 5.21 5.65 -7.05
N PHE A 103 6.41 5.16 -7.34
CA PHE A 103 7.64 5.64 -6.73
C PHE A 103 8.56 6.28 -7.78
N HIS A 104 9.38 7.24 -7.35
CA HIS A 104 10.46 7.80 -8.18
C HIS A 104 11.57 6.76 -8.38
N GLU A 105 11.97 6.11 -7.29
CA GLU A 105 12.92 5.01 -7.25
C GLU A 105 12.21 3.70 -6.92
N PRO A 106 12.41 2.63 -7.71
CA PRO A 106 11.79 1.32 -7.46
C PRO A 106 12.13 0.76 -6.06
N VAL A 107 11.09 0.35 -5.32
CA VAL A 107 11.18 -0.16 -3.94
C VAL A 107 11.28 -1.69 -3.90
N ARG A 108 11.83 -2.24 -2.83
CA ARG A 108 11.82 -3.69 -2.55
C ARG A 108 10.66 -4.02 -1.63
N GLY A 109 10.19 -5.27 -1.61
CA GLY A 109 9.28 -5.68 -0.54
C GLY A 109 8.66 -7.07 -0.58
N ILE A 110 8.86 -7.84 -1.66
CA ILE A 110 8.37 -9.23 -1.74
C ILE A 110 9.47 -10.28 -1.50
N ASP A 111 10.73 -9.93 -1.80
CA ASP A 111 11.84 -10.87 -1.85
C ASP A 111 12.79 -10.65 -0.65
N PRO A 112 13.11 -11.68 0.15
CA PRO A 112 13.99 -11.56 1.31
C PRO A 112 15.45 -11.26 0.97
N LEU A 113 15.90 -11.57 -0.25
CA LEU A 113 17.22 -11.20 -0.79
C LEU A 113 17.18 -9.80 -1.44
N GLY A 114 15.98 -9.22 -1.62
CA GLY A 114 15.76 -7.89 -2.16
C GLY A 114 16.13 -7.73 -3.64
N LEU A 115 16.11 -8.83 -4.40
CA LEU A 115 16.57 -8.84 -5.79
C LEU A 115 15.59 -8.17 -6.76
N VAL A 116 14.29 -8.20 -6.43
CA VAL A 116 13.24 -7.61 -7.26
C VAL A 116 12.88 -6.22 -6.72
N LYS A 117 12.87 -5.22 -7.62
CA LYS A 117 12.40 -3.87 -7.33
C LYS A 117 11.13 -3.56 -8.09
N HIS A 118 10.25 -2.79 -7.46
CA HIS A 118 8.91 -2.49 -7.91
C HIS A 118 8.74 -0.98 -8.05
N PRO A 119 8.37 -0.47 -9.24
CA PRO A 119 8.12 0.95 -9.44
C PRO A 119 6.78 1.41 -8.82
N SER A 120 5.93 0.47 -8.41
CA SER A 120 4.65 0.75 -7.79
C SER A 120 4.25 -0.31 -6.77
N LEU A 121 3.40 0.09 -5.83
CA LEU A 121 2.77 -0.75 -4.83
C LEU A 121 1.26 -0.48 -4.81
N THR A 122 0.44 -1.51 -4.98
CA THR A 122 -1.00 -1.45 -4.74
C THR A 122 -1.33 -2.00 -3.35
N VAL A 123 -2.08 -1.27 -2.53
CA VAL A 123 -2.54 -1.72 -1.20
C VAL A 123 -4.05 -1.64 -1.07
N THR A 124 -4.69 -2.68 -0.54
CA THR A 124 -6.15 -2.66 -0.25
C THR A 124 -6.43 -2.17 1.17
N ALA A 125 -6.13 -0.89 1.42
CA ALA A 125 -6.33 -0.23 2.71
C ALA A 125 -7.82 -0.07 3.06
N ALA A 126 -8.14 -0.01 4.36
CA ALA A 126 -9.48 0.21 4.90
C ALA A 126 -10.15 1.49 4.35
N GLU A 127 -9.37 2.56 4.24
CA GLU A 127 -9.83 3.88 3.79
C GLU A 127 -8.98 4.35 2.60
N PRO A 128 -9.20 3.79 1.39
CA PRO A 128 -8.33 4.04 0.25
C PRO A 128 -8.35 5.51 -0.20
N GLN A 129 -9.47 6.20 -0.04
CA GLN A 129 -9.59 7.63 -0.39
C GLN A 129 -8.74 8.50 0.56
N VAL A 130 -8.77 8.20 1.87
CA VAL A 130 -7.99 8.92 2.88
C VAL A 130 -6.49 8.73 2.64
N LEU A 131 -6.07 7.48 2.43
CA LEU A 131 -4.67 7.17 2.11
C LEU A 131 -4.20 7.88 0.83
N CYS A 132 -4.98 7.79 -0.25
CA CYS A 132 -4.65 8.43 -1.52
C CYS A 132 -4.51 9.96 -1.36
N ARG A 133 -5.48 10.61 -0.69
CA ARG A 133 -5.44 12.05 -0.45
C ARG A 133 -4.19 12.47 0.32
N ALA A 134 -3.84 11.74 1.38
CA ALA A 134 -2.67 12.03 2.20
C ALA A 134 -1.37 11.90 1.40
N LEU A 135 -1.19 10.79 0.68
CA LEU A 135 0.02 10.56 -0.13
C LEU A 135 0.17 11.58 -1.28
N ARG A 136 -0.94 11.93 -1.96
CA ARG A 136 -0.92 12.97 -3.01
C ARG A 136 -0.60 14.35 -2.47
N SER A 137 -1.06 14.67 -1.26
CA SER A 137 -0.73 15.93 -0.60
C SER A 137 0.79 16.05 -0.41
N VAL A 138 1.41 15.00 0.13
CA VAL A 138 2.87 14.95 0.34
C VAL A 138 3.65 15.00 -0.97
N ALA A 139 3.19 14.30 -2.01
CA ALA A 139 3.83 14.29 -3.32
C ALA A 139 3.73 15.65 -4.06
N ARG A 140 2.78 16.51 -3.69
CA ARG A 140 2.59 17.85 -4.28
C ARG A 140 3.26 18.97 -3.51
N SER A 141 3.49 18.80 -2.22
CA SER A 141 4.17 19.78 -1.37
C SER A 141 5.70 19.79 -1.57
N ARG A 142 6.23 19.06 -2.55
CA ARG A 142 7.64 18.91 -2.85
C ARG A 142 7.87 19.00 -4.35
#